data_AF-A0A922M8J5-F1
#
_entry.id   AF-A0A922M8J5-F1
#
_cell.length_a   1.000
_cell.length_b   1.000
_cell.length_c   1.000
_cell.angle_alpha   90.00
_cell.angle_beta   90.00
_cell.angle_gamma   90.00
#
_symmetry.space_group_name_H-M   'P 1'
#
loop_
_entity.id
_entity.type
_entity.pdbx_description
1 polymer ?
#
loop_
_entity_poly.entity_id
_entity_poly.type
_entity_poly.pdbx_seq_one_letter_code
_entity_poly.pdbx_strand_id
1 'polypeptide(L)'
;MISMLGKWLYTEAKIEKTLRTKEVIVFPSEYTQVLQENGTCIDLKTIPVYDWNAAYEPVIKPTSSWHFPFMRSKRFFLTRTKTENILVQGERDIPE
;
A
#
# COMPACT_ATOMS: atom_id res chain seq x y z
N MET A 1 8.12 6.81 20.47
CA MET A 1 6.78 7.29 20.07
C MET A 1 6.47 8.69 20.60
N ILE A 2 6.64 8.96 21.91
CA ILE A 2 6.34 10.29 22.51
C ILE A 2 7.15 11.43 21.88
N SER A 3 8.43 11.19 21.55
CA SER A 3 9.29 12.18 20.87
C SER A 3 8.87 12.51 19.44
N MET A 4 8.23 11.58 18.72
CA MET A 4 7.71 11.83 17.38
C MET A 4 6.43 12.67 17.43
N LEU A 5 5.55 12.40 18.39
CA LEU A 5 4.34 13.22 18.64
C LEU A 5 4.69 14.67 19.00
N GLY A 6 5.70 14.87 19.86
CA GLY A 6 6.14 16.22 20.23
C GLY A 6 6.74 17.01 19.07
N LYS A 7 7.48 16.34 18.17
CA LYS A 7 8.02 16.96 16.95
C LYS A 7 6.91 17.36 15.97
N TRP A 8 5.89 16.51 15.85
CA TRP A 8 4.73 16.73 14.97
C TRP A 8 3.87 17.92 15.42
N LEU A 9 3.57 18.01 16.72
CA LEU A 9 2.81 19.13 17.29
C LEU A 9 3.56 20.47 17.16
N TYR A 10 4.90 20.45 17.27
CA TYR A 10 5.72 21.65 17.13
C TYR A 10 5.78 22.18 15.69
N THR A 11 5.75 21.28 14.69
CA THR A 11 5.76 21.67 13.27
C THR A 11 4.42 22.28 12.84
N GLU A 12 3.29 21.75 13.30
CA GLU A 12 1.96 22.30 12.98
C GLU A 12 1.79 23.73 13.54
N ALA A 13 2.21 23.95 14.79
CA ALA A 13 2.10 25.25 15.44
C ALA A 13 2.95 26.36 14.75
N LYS A 14 4.04 26.00 14.06
CA LYS A 14 4.83 26.94 13.26
C LYS A 14 4.14 27.26 11.94
N ILE A 15 3.63 26.25 11.24
CA ILE A 15 2.89 26.41 9.99
C ILE A 15 1.69 27.31 10.20
N GLU A 16 0.91 27.09 11.27
CA GLU A 16 -0.27 27.89 11.59
C GLU A 16 0.07 29.37 11.81
N LYS A 17 1.17 29.67 12.53
CA LYS A 17 1.63 31.06 12.74
C LYS A 17 2.05 31.73 11.43
N THR A 18 2.78 31.01 10.57
CA THR A 18 3.23 31.53 9.27
C THR A 18 2.03 31.78 8.34
N LEU A 19 1.04 30.89 8.33
CA LEU A 19 -0.19 31.05 7.53
C LEU A 19 -1.07 32.19 8.05
N ARG A 20 -1.20 32.38 9.37
CA ARG A 20 -1.94 33.52 9.96
C ARG A 20 -1.33 34.88 9.63
N THR A 21 -0.02 34.93 9.37
CA THR A 21 0.69 36.17 9.02
C THR A 21 0.57 36.49 7.52
N LYS A 22 0.33 35.48 6.68
CA LYS A 22 0.03 35.63 5.24
C LYS A 22 -1.49 35.72 5.07
N GLU A 23 -2.07 36.92 5.25
CA GLU A 23 -3.52 37.16 5.14
C GLU A 23 -4.15 36.72 3.81
N VAL A 24 -3.36 36.64 2.73
CA VAL A 24 -3.82 36.17 1.42
C VAL A 24 -2.77 35.24 0.82
N ILE A 25 -3.20 34.03 0.47
CA ILE A 25 -2.42 33.09 -0.34
C ILE A 25 -3.00 33.14 -1.75
N VAL A 26 -2.20 33.62 -2.70
CA VAL A 26 -2.68 33.90 -4.07
C VAL A 26 -2.56 32.67 -4.97
N PHE A 27 -1.58 31.80 -4.70
CA PHE A 27 -1.30 30.62 -5.52
C PHE A 27 -1.12 29.34 -4.70
N PRO A 28 -1.62 28.17 -5.18
CA PRO A 28 -1.45 26.88 -4.51
C PRO A 28 0.02 26.49 -4.25
N SER A 29 0.95 26.98 -5.07
CA SER A 29 2.40 26.75 -4.93
C SER A 29 3.00 27.30 -3.63
N GLU A 30 2.38 28.33 -3.04
CA GLU A 30 2.83 28.93 -1.78
C GLU A 30 2.61 27.98 -0.59
N TYR A 31 1.58 27.13 -0.64
CA TYR A 31 1.37 26.10 0.38
C TYR A 31 2.49 25.07 0.35
N THR A 32 2.89 24.60 -0.84
CA THR A 32 4.01 23.66 -0.97
C THR A 32 5.32 24.22 -0.41
N GLN A 33 5.57 25.53 -0.57
CA GLN A 33 6.75 26.18 0.00
C GLN A 33 6.68 26.25 1.54
N VAL A 34 5.55 26.68 2.10
CA VAL A 34 5.38 26.75 3.58
C VAL A 34 5.49 25.36 4.22
N LEU A 35 5.00 24.32 3.53
CA LEU A 35 5.13 22.94 3.97
C LEU A 35 6.59 22.43 3.89
N GLN A 36 7.32 22.79 2.83
CA GLN A 36 8.75 22.47 2.68
C GLN A 36 9.63 23.18 3.72
N GLU A 37 9.32 24.42 4.07
CA GLU A 37 10.10 25.20 5.05
C GLU A 37 9.96 24.64 6.48
N ASN A 38 8.81 24.05 6.81
CA ASN A 38 8.50 23.61 8.17
C ASN A 38 8.49 22.09 8.36
N GLY A 39 8.70 21.32 7.29
CA GLY A 39 8.61 19.87 7.30
C GLY A 39 9.47 19.21 6.23
N THR A 40 9.58 17.88 6.31
CA THR A 40 10.22 17.08 5.26
C THR A 40 9.18 16.71 4.21
N CYS A 41 9.07 17.50 3.15
CA CYS A 41 8.24 17.14 2.01
C CYS A 41 9.00 16.15 1.13
N ILE A 42 8.54 14.90 1.12
CA ILE A 42 8.99 13.89 0.17
C ILE A 42 8.03 13.92 -1.01
N ASP A 43 8.54 14.22 -2.19
CA ASP A 43 7.73 14.14 -3.41
C ASP A 43 7.28 12.69 -3.61
N LEU A 44 5.98 12.50 -3.85
CA LEU A 44 5.38 11.19 -4.11
C LEU A 44 6.02 10.52 -5.33
N LYS A 45 6.56 11.30 -6.27
CA LYS A 45 7.31 10.77 -7.43
C LYS A 45 8.60 10.05 -7.03
N THR A 46 9.20 10.44 -5.91
CA THR A 46 10.46 9.86 -5.41
C THR A 46 10.22 8.57 -4.65
N ILE A 47 8.98 8.33 -4.21
CA ILE A 47 8.61 7.10 -3.52
C ILE A 47 8.28 6.05 -4.59
N PRO A 48 8.96 4.89 -4.60
CA PRO A 48 8.58 3.80 -5.49
C PRO A 48 7.15 3.38 -5.13
N VAL A 49 6.21 3.66 -6.03
CA VAL A 49 4.84 3.18 -5.94
C VAL A 49 4.87 1.71 -6.35
N TYR A 50 4.84 0.82 -5.36
CA TYR A 50 4.74 -0.61 -5.62
C TYR A 50 3.30 -0.97 -6.01
N ASP A 51 3.15 -1.59 -7.16
CA ASP A 51 1.86 -2.13 -7.59
C ASP A 51 1.62 -3.49 -6.92
N TRP A 52 0.68 -3.52 -5.98
CA TRP A 52 0.31 -4.75 -5.29
C TRP A 52 -0.35 -5.77 -6.24
N ASN A 53 -0.93 -5.33 -7.36
CA ASN A 53 -1.45 -6.23 -8.39
C ASN A 53 -0.30 -6.90 -9.14
N ALA A 54 0.74 -6.16 -9.53
CA ALA A 54 1.89 -6.76 -10.17
C ALA A 54 2.67 -7.68 -9.21
N ALA A 55 2.65 -7.38 -7.90
CA ALA A 55 3.41 -8.14 -6.91
C ALA A 55 2.92 -9.59 -6.70
N TYR A 56 1.67 -9.93 -7.02
CA TYR A 56 1.16 -11.29 -6.82
C TYR A 56 1.46 -12.24 -7.98
N GLU A 57 1.76 -11.74 -9.19
CA GLU A 57 2.05 -12.55 -10.37
C GLU A 57 3.15 -13.61 -10.16
N PRO A 58 4.29 -13.33 -9.50
CA PRO A 58 5.30 -14.35 -9.25
C PRO A 58 4.91 -15.35 -8.16
N VAL A 59 3.92 -15.03 -7.33
CA VAL A 59 3.51 -15.83 -6.16
C VAL A 59 2.38 -16.79 -6.53
N ILE A 60 1.42 -16.34 -7.32
CA ILE A 60 0.18 -17.07 -7.61
C ILE A 60 0.11 -17.37 -9.11
N LYS A 61 -0.10 -18.64 -9.45
CA LYS A 61 -0.33 -19.03 -10.85
C LYS A 61 -1.62 -18.38 -11.38
N PRO A 62 -1.64 -17.92 -12.65
CA PRO A 62 -2.87 -17.37 -13.24
C PRO A 62 -3.95 -18.45 -13.29
N THR A 63 -5.22 -18.05 -13.14
CA THR A 63 -6.38 -18.95 -13.01
C THR A 63 -6.48 -19.99 -14.14
N SER A 64 -6.00 -19.66 -15.34
CA SER A 64 -5.96 -20.55 -16.52
C SER A 64 -4.91 -21.67 -16.45
N SER A 65 -3.85 -21.51 -15.65
CA SER A 65 -2.73 -22.47 -15.54
C SER A 65 -2.91 -23.49 -14.42
N TRP A 66 -4.06 -23.51 -13.77
CA TRP A 66 -4.38 -24.50 -12.75
C TRP A 66 -4.89 -25.78 -13.40
N HIS A 67 -4.47 -26.92 -12.85
CA HIS A 67 -4.86 -28.24 -13.35
C HIS A 67 -6.30 -28.62 -12.99
N PHE A 68 -7.02 -27.76 -12.25
CA PHE A 68 -8.42 -27.95 -11.87
C PHE A 68 -9.21 -26.63 -12.02
N PRO A 69 -10.50 -26.71 -12.36
CA PRO A 69 -11.37 -25.54 -12.46
C PRO A 69 -11.87 -25.08 -11.08
N PHE A 70 -11.47 -23.88 -10.63
CA PHE A 70 -11.86 -23.32 -9.32
C PHE A 70 -13.38 -23.29 -9.08
N MET A 71 -14.15 -22.85 -10.09
CA MET A 71 -15.60 -22.68 -9.95
C MET A 71 -16.36 -23.99 -9.76
N ARG A 72 -15.76 -25.13 -10.10
CA ARG A 72 -16.38 -26.46 -9.97
C ARG A 72 -15.82 -27.25 -8.79
N SER A 73 -14.86 -26.69 -8.06
CA SER A 73 -14.26 -27.35 -6.91
C SER A 73 -14.99 -26.98 -5.64
N LYS A 74 -15.45 -27.99 -4.91
CA LYS A 74 -16.18 -27.81 -3.63
C LYS A 74 -15.26 -27.34 -2.51
N ARG A 75 -14.02 -27.83 -2.50
CA ARG A 75 -13.00 -27.52 -1.49
C ARG A 75 -11.61 -27.44 -2.13
N PHE A 76 -10.72 -26.69 -1.50
CA PHE A 76 -9.32 -26.59 -1.86
C PHE A 76 -8.46 -27.13 -0.73
N PHE A 77 -7.50 -27.99 -1.08
CA PHE A 77 -6.48 -28.50 -0.17
C PHE A 77 -5.17 -27.77 -0.42
N LEU A 78 -4.70 -27.08 0.62
CA LEU A 78 -3.40 -26.40 0.63
C LEU A 78 -2.45 -27.22 1.50
N THR A 79 -1.45 -27.83 0.90
CA THR A 79 -0.44 -28.63 1.61
C THR A 79 0.91 -27.95 1.51
N ARG A 80 1.46 -27.58 2.67
CA ARG A 80 2.83 -27.07 2.74
C ARG A 80 3.80 -28.21 2.45
N THR A 81 4.61 -28.05 1.41
CA THR A 81 5.65 -29.03 1.08
C THR A 81 6.95 -28.72 1.84
N LYS A 82 7.93 -29.62 1.77
CA LYS A 82 9.27 -29.37 2.34
C LYS A 82 10.06 -28.31 1.54
N THR A 83 9.65 -28.07 0.30
CA THR A 83 10.08 -26.91 -0.51
C THR A 83 9.29 -25.66 -0.14
N GLU A 84 9.80 -24.47 -0.48
CA GLU A 84 9.12 -23.19 -0.22
C GLU A 84 7.77 -23.04 -0.96
N ASN A 85 7.44 -23.97 -1.85
CA ASN A 85 6.20 -23.99 -2.62
C ASN A 85 5.03 -24.63 -1.86
N ILE A 86 3.82 -24.13 -2.10
CA ILE A 86 2.56 -24.69 -1.59
C ILE A 86 1.93 -25.56 -2.67
N LEU A 87 1.59 -26.81 -2.33
CA LEU A 87 0.80 -27.67 -3.19
C LEU A 87 -0.68 -27.32 -3.01
N VAL A 88 -1.40 -27.12 -4.11
CA VAL A 88 -2.83 -26.83 -4.09
C VAL A 88 -3.56 -27.88 -4.93
N GLN A 89 -4.63 -28.45 -4.38
CA GLN A 89 -5.46 -29.44 -5.07
C GLN A 89 -6.94 -29.06 -4.89
N GLY A 90 -7.73 -29.18 -5.96
CA GLY A 90 -9.18 -29.01 -5.91
C GLY A 90 -9.90 -30.34 -5.75
N GLU A 91 -10.85 -30.40 -4.82
CA GLU A 91 -11.81 -31.51 -4.72
C GLU A 91 -12.77 -31.43 -5.92
N ARG A 92 -12.99 -32.55 -6.63
CA ARG A 92 -14.02 -32.61 -7.67
C ARG A 92 -15.37 -32.80 -7.01
N ASP A 93 -16.36 -32.02 -7.43
CA ASP A 93 -17.75 -32.30 -7.07
C ASP A 93 -18.17 -33.58 -7.82
N ILE A 94 -18.28 -34.68 -7.10
CA ILE A 94 -18.82 -35.94 -7.64
C ILE A 94 -20.34 -35.82 -7.52
N PRO A 95 -21.09 -35.72 -8.62
CA PRO A 95 -22.54 -35.77 -8.54
C PRO A 95 -22.94 -37.18 -8.05
N GLU A 96 -23.77 -37.22 -6.99
CA GLU A 96 -24.46 -38.45 -6.53
C GLU A 96 -25.42 -38.99 -7.60
#